data_AF-A0A268R4R0-F1
#
_entry.id   AF-A0A268R4R0-F1
#
_cell.length_a   1.000
_cell.length_b   1.000
_cell.length_c   1.000
_cell.angle_alpha   90.00
_cell.angle_beta   90.00
_cell.angle_gamma   90.00
#
_symmetry.space_group_name_H-M   'P 1'
#
loop_
_entity.id
_entity.type
_entity.pdbx_description
1 polymer ?
#
loop_
_entity_poly.entity_id
_entity_poly.type
_entity_poly.pdbx_seq_one_letter_code
_entity_poly.pdbx_strand_id
1 'polypeptide(L)'
;MTWLEENAYLPQKSSLLLLTQDRETEKAAIEKAGCVVAPYQIIHNEVELTDAIKLLQYPSVLKTCRGGYDGKGQVVLRTEQDLA
;
A
#
# COMPACT_ATOMS: atom_id res chain seq x y z
N MET A 1 13.05 10.59 12.11
CA MET A 1 13.43 9.17 11.96
C MET A 1 14.82 9.04 11.29
N THR A 2 15.72 10.01 11.50
CA THR A 2 17.04 10.10 10.85
C THR A 2 18.18 10.04 11.86
N TRP A 3 17.89 9.92 13.16
CA TRP A 3 18.90 10.03 14.21
C TRP A 3 20.05 9.04 14.03
N LEU A 4 19.77 7.77 13.70
CA LEU A 4 20.81 6.77 13.44
C LEU A 4 21.61 7.05 12.16
N GLU A 5 21.01 7.70 11.16
CA GLU A 5 21.70 8.12 9.94
C GLU A 5 22.65 9.29 10.21
N GLU A 6 22.28 10.19 11.12
CA GLU A 6 23.05 11.39 11.50
C GLU A 6 24.12 11.12 12.58
N ASN A 7 23.87 10.15 13.46
CA ASN A 7 24.67 9.94 14.68
C ASN A 7 25.31 8.54 14.77
N ALA A 8 25.08 7.66 13.81
CA ALA A 8 25.69 6.34 13.74
C ALA A 8 26.05 5.94 12.30
N TYR A 9 26.73 4.79 12.14
CA TYR A 9 27.03 4.26 10.82
C TYR A 9 25.86 3.42 10.29
N LEU A 10 24.96 4.07 9.56
CA LEU A 10 23.83 3.42 8.86
C LEU A 10 23.98 3.59 7.34
N PRO A 11 24.79 2.75 6.65
CA PRO A 11 25.12 2.94 5.24
C PRO A 11 23.91 2.84 4.30
N GLN A 12 22.87 2.09 4.70
CA GLN A 12 21.63 1.94 3.94
C GLN A 12 20.76 3.20 3.94
N LYS A 13 20.98 4.11 4.91
CA LYS A 13 20.12 5.28 5.20
C LYS A 13 18.68 4.89 5.52
N SER A 14 17.86 5.88 5.83
CA SER A 14 16.45 5.68 6.17
C SER A 14 15.49 5.70 4.97
N SER A 15 15.92 6.26 3.84
CA SER A 15 15.03 6.59 2.70
C SER A 15 14.30 5.39 2.11
N LEU A 16 14.99 4.27 1.89
CA LEU A 16 14.38 3.06 1.33
C LEU A 16 13.31 2.49 2.28
N LEU A 17 13.61 2.40 3.58
CA LEU A 17 12.66 1.94 4.59
C LEU A 17 11.43 2.85 4.65
N LEU A 18 11.64 4.17 4.60
CA LEU A 18 10.56 5.15 4.63
C LEU A 18 9.60 4.99 3.45
N LEU A 19 10.13 4.61 2.29
CA LEU A 19 9.38 4.41 1.04
C LEU A 19 8.62 3.08 1.02
N THR A 20 9.22 2.00 1.52
CA THR A 20 8.65 0.65 1.41
C THR A 20 7.77 0.25 2.58
N GLN A 21 7.79 0.99 3.70
CA GLN A 21 6.92 0.70 4.85
C GLN A 21 5.43 1.05 4.61
N ASP A 22 5.13 1.76 3.52
CA ASP A 22 3.80 2.23 3.16
C ASP A 22 3.49 1.83 1.72
N ARG A 23 2.40 1.07 1.54
CA ARG A 23 2.03 0.52 0.22
C ARG A 23 1.72 1.60 -0.82
N GLU A 24 1.27 2.77 -0.40
CA GLU A 24 1.02 3.89 -1.31
C GLU A 24 2.34 4.38 -1.92
N THR A 25 3.31 4.70 -1.05
CA THR A 25 4.61 5.22 -1.51
C THR A 25 5.43 4.13 -2.20
N GLU A 26 5.29 2.87 -1.78
CA GLU A 26 5.90 1.71 -2.45
C GLU A 26 5.39 1.57 -3.89
N LYS A 27 4.06 1.58 -4.09
CA LYS A 27 3.45 1.48 -5.43
C LYS A 27 3.90 2.62 -6.33
N ALA A 28 3.81 3.86 -5.85
CA ALA A 28 4.23 5.03 -6.60
C ALA A 28 5.72 4.97 -6.99
N ALA A 29 6.58 4.44 -6.12
CA ALA A 29 8.00 4.25 -6.41
C ALA A 29 8.26 3.20 -7.50
N ILE A 30 7.55 2.08 -7.45
CA ILE A 30 7.66 1.00 -8.43
C ILE A 30 7.19 1.49 -9.81
N GLU A 31 6.07 2.21 -9.87
CA GLU A 31 5.58 2.82 -11.11
C GLU A 31 6.58 3.86 -11.66
N LYS A 32 7.11 4.73 -10.80
CA LYS A 32 8.13 5.72 -11.18
C LYS A 32 9.42 5.07 -11.71
N ALA A 33 9.75 3.87 -11.25
CA ALA A 33 10.87 3.09 -11.77
C ALA A 33 10.58 2.46 -13.15
N GLY A 34 9.38 2.63 -13.70
CA GLY A 34 8.96 2.09 -14.99
C GLY A 34 8.41 0.67 -14.93
N CYS A 35 8.21 0.12 -13.74
CA CYS A 35 7.65 -1.21 -13.56
C CYS A 35 6.11 -1.17 -13.57
N VAL A 36 5.50 -2.22 -14.11
CA VAL A 36 4.05 -2.39 -14.06
C VAL A 36 3.63 -2.96 -12.72
N VAL A 37 2.63 -2.35 -12.08
CA VAL A 37 2.01 -2.85 -10.86
C VAL A 37 0.54 -3.20 -11.12
N ALA A 38 -0.04 -4.07 -10.28
CA ALA A 38 -1.49 -4.27 -10.30
C ALA A 38 -2.21 -2.93 -10.06
N PRO A 39 -3.26 -2.59 -10.84
CA PRO A 39 -4.06 -1.38 -10.65
C PRO A 39 -4.53 -1.26 -9.20
N TYR A 40 -4.48 -0.05 -8.66
CA TYR A 40 -4.81 0.22 -7.26
C TYR A 40 -5.48 1.58 -7.12
N GLN A 41 -6.12 1.79 -5.97
CA GLN A 41 -6.64 3.07 -5.51
C GLN A 41 -6.25 3.24 -4.04
N ILE A 42 -5.97 4.47 -3.63
CA ILE A 42 -5.77 4.83 -2.23
C ILE A 42 -7.12 5.18 -1.62
N ILE A 43 -7.39 4.65 -0.44
CA ILE A 43 -8.71 4.69 0.21
C ILE A 43 -8.51 5.13 1.66
N HIS A 44 -9.08 6.27 2.01
CA HIS A 44 -9.05 6.84 3.36
C HIS A 44 -10.41 6.77 4.06
N ASN A 45 -11.48 6.48 3.32
CA ASN A 45 -12.85 6.40 3.85
C ASN A 45 -13.73 5.44 3.02
N GLU A 46 -14.93 5.17 3.52
CA GLU A 46 -15.88 4.22 2.92
C GLU A 46 -16.42 4.68 1.55
N VAL A 47 -16.52 5.99 1.32
CA VAL A 47 -16.98 6.53 0.04
C VAL A 47 -15.95 6.22 -1.05
N GLU A 48 -14.68 6.48 -0.77
CA GLU A 48 -13.56 6.14 -1.66
C GLU A 48 -13.45 4.63 -1.92
N LEU A 49 -13.74 3.79 -0.91
CA LEU A 49 -13.79 2.34 -1.09
C LEU A 49 -14.85 1.95 -2.13
N THR A 50 -16.05 2.52 -2.00
CA THR A 50 -17.17 2.25 -2.90
C THR A 50 -16.84 2.66 -4.34
N ASP A 51 -16.20 3.81 -4.52
CA ASP A 51 -15.81 4.29 -5.85
C ASP A 51 -14.64 3.49 -6.44
N ALA A 52 -13.66 3.10 -5.62
CA ALA A 52 -12.56 2.24 -6.03
C ALA A 52 -13.05 0.87 -6.52
N ILE A 53 -14.06 0.29 -5.90
CA ILE A 53 -14.65 -0.99 -6.32
C ILE A 53 -15.38 -0.87 -7.65
N LYS A 54 -16.11 0.24 -7.90
CA LYS A 54 -16.72 0.48 -9.22
C LYS A 54 -15.67 0.53 -10.33
N LEU A 55 -14.50 1.09 -10.03
CA LEU A 55 -13.40 1.24 -10.99
C LEU A 55 -12.61 -0.06 -11.20
N LEU A 56 -12.18 -0.72 -10.10
CA LEU A 56 -11.29 -1.88 -10.14
C LEU A 56 -12.05 -3.20 -10.32
N GLN A 57 -13.35 -3.20 -10.00
CA GLN A 57 -14.24 -4.35 -10.03
C GLN A 57 -13.79 -5.51 -9.13
N TYR A 58 -14.56 -6.60 -9.14
CA TYR A 58 -14.21 -7.85 -8.48
C TYR A 58 -13.54 -8.82 -9.47
N PRO A 59 -12.63 -9.70 -9.02
CA PRO A 59 -12.08 -9.78 -7.66
C PRO A 59 -11.01 -8.71 -7.40
N SER A 60 -10.96 -8.18 -6.17
CA SER A 60 -9.94 -7.23 -5.71
C SER A 60 -9.49 -7.55 -4.27
N VAL A 61 -8.43 -6.87 -3.81
CA VAL A 61 -7.89 -7.07 -2.45
C VAL A 61 -7.66 -5.73 -1.79
N LEU A 62 -8.39 -5.46 -0.71
CA LEU A 62 -8.20 -4.30 0.14
C LEU A 62 -7.05 -4.58 1.12
N LYS A 63 -6.10 -3.66 1.26
CA LYS A 63 -4.95 -3.82 2.16
C LYS A 63 -4.69 -2.54 2.94
N THR A 64 -4.36 -2.64 4.22
CA THR A 64 -3.84 -1.50 4.97
C THR A 64 -2.49 -1.07 4.37
N CYS A 65 -2.29 0.24 4.24
CA CYS A 65 -1.05 0.78 3.70
C CYS A 65 0.16 0.50 4.62
N ARG A 66 -0.06 0.46 5.93
CA ARG A 66 0.97 0.18 6.94
C ARG A 66 0.56 -0.94 7.88
N GLY A 67 1.55 -1.55 8.54
CA GLY A 67 1.36 -2.52 9.62
C GLY A 67 0.84 -3.90 9.21
N GLY A 68 0.61 -4.14 7.92
CA GLY A 68 0.19 -5.46 7.42
C GLY A 68 1.37 -6.42 7.27
N TYR A 69 1.23 -7.63 7.81
CA TYR A 69 2.19 -8.75 7.70
C TYR A 69 1.42 -10.08 7.73
N ASP A 70 1.95 -11.14 7.12
CA ASP A 70 1.34 -12.49 7.12
C ASP A 70 -0.16 -12.52 6.77
N GLY A 71 -0.58 -11.64 5.83
CA GLY A 71 -1.99 -11.50 5.44
C GLY A 71 -2.86 -10.64 6.37
N LYS A 72 -2.37 -10.23 7.54
CA LYS A 72 -3.08 -9.28 8.41
C LYS A 72 -3.24 -7.91 7.74
N GLY A 73 -4.36 -7.27 8.02
CA GLY A 73 -4.74 -6.01 7.39
C GLY A 73 -5.08 -6.18 5.91
N GLN A 74 -5.56 -7.35 5.49
CA GLN A 74 -5.98 -7.60 4.11
C GLN A 74 -7.35 -8.28 4.09
N VAL A 75 -8.19 -7.88 3.13
CA VAL A 75 -9.50 -8.48 2.85
C VAL A 75 -9.57 -8.76 1.35
N VAL A 76 -9.91 -10.01 0.99
CA VAL A 76 -10.11 -10.39 -0.41
C VAL A 76 -11.59 -10.21 -0.74
N LEU A 77 -11.89 -9.31 -1.67
CA LEU A 77 -13.22 -9.00 -2.16
C LEU A 77 -13.45 -9.80 -3.44
N ARG A 78 -14.16 -10.92 -3.36
CA ARG A 78 -14.49 -11.77 -4.52
C ARG A 78 -15.81 -11.36 -5.15
N THR A 79 -16.72 -10.87 -4.33
CA THR A 79 -18.09 -10.52 -4.69
C THR A 79 -18.57 -9.35 -3.84
N GLU A 80 -19.72 -8.79 -4.19
CA GLU A 80 -20.33 -7.69 -3.43
C GLU A 80 -20.67 -8.09 -1.99
N GLN A 81 -20.90 -9.37 -1.71
CA GLN A 81 -21.18 -9.87 -0.37
C GLN A 81 -19.99 -9.73 0.60
N ASP A 82 -18.76 -9.57 0.09
CA ASP A 82 -17.56 -9.41 0.91
C ASP A 82 -17.38 -7.97 1.46
N LEU A 83 -18.27 -7.03 1.09
CA LEU A 83 -18.31 -5.65 1.60
C LEU A 83 -19.10 -5.48 2.91
N ALA A 84 -19.88 -6.49 3.29
CA ALA A 84 -20.86 -6.42 4.38
C ALA A 84 -20.25 -6.55 5.78
#